data_AF-A0A7N4NXL1-F1
#
_entry.id   AF-A0A7N4NXL1-F1
#
_cell.length_a   1.000
_cell.length_b   1.000
_cell.length_c   1.000
_cell.angle_alpha   90.00
_cell.angle_beta   90.00
_cell.angle_gamma   90.00
#
_symmetry.space_group_name_H-M   'P 1'
#
loop_
_entity.id
_entity.type
_entity.pdbx_description
1 polymer ?
#
loop_
_entity_poly.entity_id
_entity_poly.type
_entity_poly.pdbx_seq_one_letter_code
_entity_poly.pdbx_strand_id
1 'polypeptide(L)'
;MDVKGKKGPVGMPREATCDHFMCLQQGSECDIWDGQPVCKCKDRCEKEPSFTCASDGLTYYNRCYMDAEACSKGITLTVVTCRYHLTWPNTSPPPPETTLSPTTASPETPMVDVAAPALLNHPYHQSVRVGETVSFLCDVVGRPRPEITWEKQLEDRENVVMRPNHVRGNVVVTNIAQLVIYNAQPQDAGIYTCTAKNAGGLLRVDFPLSVVRGEGSASERGPNGTAFPVNECLKPPDGEDCGEELTRWHYDAQANNCFTFTFGNCYHNHNHFETYEACMLACMSGPLAVCGLPALQGPCKAYSPRWAYNGQTGQCQSFVYGGCGGNGNNFESREACEETCPFPRGSQRCRACKARQKLVTSFCRSDFVILGRVSEVVEEADSGRALVTVEEVLKDEKMGLKFLGQEPLEVTLLHMDWACPCPNVTVSEAPLIIMGEVDGGMAVLRPDSFVGPSSVRRIRKLREVLHKKTCELLKEFLGLH
;
A
#
# COMPACT_ATOMS: atom_id res chain seq x y z
N MET A 1 41.07 -37.30 62.11
CA MET A 1 42.48 -37.52 62.44
C MET A 1 43.18 -37.67 61.12
N ASP A 2 43.85 -36.62 60.67
CA ASP A 2 45.31 -36.47 60.88
C ASP A 2 46.05 -37.32 59.84
N VAL A 3 47.27 -37.03 59.39
CA VAL A 3 48.54 -37.25 60.12
C VAL A 3 48.60 -38.56 60.96
N LYS A 4 47.58 -39.42 60.92
CA LYS A 4 47.64 -40.83 61.35
C LYS A 4 46.81 -41.67 60.40
N GLY A 5 47.54 -42.45 59.59
CA GLY A 5 47.00 -43.28 58.52
C GLY A 5 45.76 -44.07 58.91
N LYS A 6 44.75 -43.98 58.06
CA LYS A 6 43.72 -45.00 57.90
C LYS A 6 43.62 -45.33 56.42
N LYS A 7 43.98 -46.56 56.07
CA LYS A 7 43.64 -47.17 54.78
C LYS A 7 42.12 -47.18 54.68
N GLY A 8 41.58 -46.36 53.78
CA GLY A 8 40.19 -46.46 53.33
C GLY A 8 39.95 -47.79 52.61
N PRO A 9 38.68 -48.20 52.43
CA PRO A 9 38.33 -49.52 51.93
C PRO A 9 38.88 -49.73 50.52
N VAL A 10 39.54 -50.86 50.31
CA VAL A 10 39.93 -51.37 49.00
C VAL A 10 38.65 -51.69 48.22
N GLY A 11 38.43 -50.99 47.11
CA GLY A 11 37.32 -51.26 46.18
C GLY A 11 36.51 -50.06 45.70
N MET A 12 37.12 -48.89 45.44
CA MET A 12 36.47 -47.86 44.62
C MET A 12 36.59 -48.23 43.13
N PRO A 13 35.54 -48.08 42.31
CA PRO A 13 35.64 -48.31 40.87
C PRO A 13 36.67 -47.33 40.30
N ARG A 14 37.56 -47.81 39.42
CA ARG A 14 38.45 -46.93 38.67
C ARG A 14 37.59 -45.90 37.95
N GLU A 15 37.87 -44.62 38.13
CA GLU A 15 37.25 -43.54 37.35
C GLU A 15 37.35 -43.91 35.87
N ALA A 16 36.22 -43.91 35.17
CA ALA A 16 36.23 -44.27 33.76
C ALA A 16 36.94 -43.15 32.99
N THR A 17 37.98 -43.52 32.23
CA THR A 17 38.72 -42.58 31.38
C THR A 17 38.52 -42.91 29.90
N CYS A 18 38.63 -41.90 29.05
CA CYS A 18 38.57 -42.03 27.59
C CYS A 18 39.85 -42.62 26.98
N ASP A 19 40.89 -42.91 27.77
CA ASP A 19 42.23 -43.27 27.29
C ASP A 19 42.28 -44.59 26.51
N HIS A 20 41.30 -45.48 26.74
CA HIS A 20 41.17 -46.78 26.06
C HIS A 20 39.81 -46.97 25.37
N PHE A 21 38.99 -45.92 25.26
CA PHE A 21 37.67 -45.97 24.65
C PHE A 21 37.70 -45.32 23.27
N MET A 22 37.65 -46.14 22.22
CA MET A 22 37.70 -45.69 20.84
C MET A 22 36.31 -45.61 20.23
N CYS A 23 35.99 -44.44 19.69
CA CYS A 23 34.75 -44.21 18.96
C CYS A 23 34.92 -44.56 17.48
N LEU A 24 34.06 -45.45 16.98
CA LEU A 24 34.13 -45.97 15.60
C LEU A 24 33.42 -45.08 14.58
N GLN A 25 32.54 -44.17 15.04
CA GLN A 25 31.79 -43.29 14.15
C GLN A 25 32.67 -42.11 13.70
N GLN A 26 32.69 -41.84 12.39
CA GLN A 26 33.36 -40.68 11.84
C GLN A 26 32.87 -39.40 12.53
N GLY A 27 33.80 -38.56 13.01
CA GLY A 27 33.49 -37.29 13.67
C GLY A 27 32.97 -37.40 15.10
N SER A 28 33.05 -38.58 15.72
CA SER A 28 32.77 -38.75 17.14
C SER A 28 34.03 -38.67 18.01
N GLU A 29 33.90 -38.05 19.18
CA GLU A 29 34.91 -37.95 20.23
C GLU A 29 34.40 -38.57 21.52
N CYS A 30 35.33 -39.09 22.34
CA CYS A 30 34.97 -39.66 23.63
C CYS A 30 34.77 -38.55 24.65
N ASP A 31 33.62 -38.56 25.32
CA ASP A 31 33.28 -37.68 26.42
C ASP A 31 32.79 -38.51 27.62
N ILE A 32 33.04 -38.04 28.85
CA ILE A 32 32.66 -38.78 30.06
C ILE A 32 31.30 -38.27 30.53
N TRP A 33 30.27 -39.09 30.39
CA TRP A 33 28.93 -38.80 30.92
C TRP A 33 28.63 -39.75 32.08
N ASP A 34 28.33 -39.18 33.26
CA ASP A 34 27.91 -39.93 34.47
C ASP A 34 28.91 -41.02 34.88
N GLY A 35 30.21 -40.72 34.76
CA GLY A 35 31.29 -41.64 35.10
C GLY A 35 31.49 -42.80 34.12
N GLN A 36 30.96 -42.72 32.89
CA GLN A 36 31.21 -43.67 31.80
C GLN A 36 31.65 -42.94 30.51
N PRO A 37 32.53 -43.54 29.69
CA PRO A 37 32.96 -42.96 28.43
C PRO A 37 31.89 -43.21 27.36
N VAL A 38 31.43 -42.14 26.72
CA VAL A 38 30.39 -42.16 25.68
C VAL A 38 30.93 -41.45 24.44
N CYS A 39 30.63 -42.02 23.26
CA CYS A 39 30.94 -41.36 22.01
C CYS A 39 29.90 -40.28 21.72
N LYS A 40 30.36 -39.03 21.60
CA LYS A 40 29.53 -37.90 21.17
C LYS A 40 30.04 -37.35 19.86
N CYS A 41 29.12 -36.81 19.06
CA CYS A 41 29.50 -36.07 17.87
C CYS A 41 30.12 -34.74 18.27
N LYS A 42 31.14 -34.32 17.52
CA LYS A 42 31.85 -33.09 17.80
C LYS A 42 30.97 -31.88 17.46
N ASP A 43 30.56 -31.13 18.48
CA ASP A 43 29.64 -29.99 18.32
C ASP A 43 30.34 -28.66 17.99
N ARG A 44 31.68 -28.62 18.09
CA ARG A 44 32.48 -27.40 17.87
C ARG A 44 33.68 -27.66 16.97
N CYS A 45 33.72 -26.97 15.85
CA CYS A 45 34.82 -27.01 14.88
C CYS A 45 35.52 -25.65 14.75
N GLU A 46 36.76 -25.67 14.27
CA GLU A 46 37.57 -24.47 14.05
C GLU A 46 36.90 -23.52 13.04
N LYS A 47 37.13 -22.22 13.21
CA LYS A 47 36.50 -21.16 12.42
C LYS A 47 37.20 -20.89 11.09
N GLU A 48 38.36 -21.49 10.84
CA GLU A 48 39.12 -21.26 9.61
C GLU A 48 38.48 -21.97 8.40
N PRO A 49 38.31 -21.27 7.27
CA PRO A 49 37.66 -21.82 6.08
C PRO A 49 38.63 -22.75 5.32
N SER A 50 38.26 -24.01 5.17
CA SER A 50 38.99 -25.01 4.38
C SER A 50 38.00 -25.92 3.67
N PHE A 51 37.29 -25.35 2.68
CA PHE A 51 36.15 -25.99 2.02
C PHE A 51 36.47 -27.42 1.56
N THR A 52 35.68 -28.38 2.03
CA THR A 52 35.88 -29.81 1.80
C THR A 52 34.65 -30.37 1.12
N CYS A 53 34.78 -30.85 -0.11
CA CYS A 53 33.67 -31.52 -0.80
C CYS A 53 33.59 -32.98 -0.38
N ALA A 54 32.39 -33.49 -0.18
CA ALA A 54 32.14 -34.85 0.27
C ALA A 54 31.44 -35.70 -0.78
N SER A 55 31.46 -37.02 -0.60
CA SER A 55 30.89 -38.02 -1.51
C SER A 55 29.38 -37.95 -1.69
N ASP A 56 28.68 -37.19 -0.85
CA ASP A 56 27.25 -36.88 -1.00
C ASP A 56 26.99 -35.71 -1.96
N GLY A 57 28.05 -35.13 -2.54
CA GLY A 57 27.97 -34.01 -3.48
C GLY A 57 27.85 -32.64 -2.81
N LEU A 58 27.96 -32.55 -1.49
CA LEU A 58 27.92 -31.30 -0.74
C LEU A 58 29.33 -30.77 -0.42
N THR A 59 29.45 -29.46 -0.28
CA THR A 59 30.68 -28.78 0.15
C THR A 59 30.53 -28.30 1.58
N TYR A 60 31.40 -28.79 2.46
CA TYR A 60 31.43 -28.46 3.87
C TYR A 60 32.45 -27.35 4.14
N TYR A 61 32.17 -26.50 5.12
CA TYR A 61 33.02 -25.34 5.48
C TYR A 61 34.47 -25.75 5.77
N ASN A 62 34.64 -26.86 6.48
CA ASN A 62 35.89 -27.59 6.59
C ASN A 62 35.63 -29.08 6.90
N ARG A 63 36.70 -29.88 6.89
CA ARG A 63 36.61 -31.32 7.14
C ARG A 63 35.99 -31.66 8.50
N CYS A 64 36.22 -30.85 9.53
CA CYS A 64 35.63 -31.07 10.85
C CYS A 64 34.10 -30.99 10.80
N TYR A 65 33.53 -30.01 10.09
CA TYR A 65 32.08 -29.92 9.90
C TYR A 65 31.51 -31.06 9.06
N MET A 66 32.27 -31.54 8.05
CA MET A 66 31.89 -32.74 7.29
C MET A 66 31.80 -33.97 8.20
N ASP A 67 32.81 -34.17 9.05
CA ASP A 67 32.88 -35.31 9.96
C ASP A 67 31.79 -35.22 11.06
N ALA A 68 31.52 -34.03 11.60
CA ALA A 68 30.47 -33.81 12.60
C ALA A 68 29.06 -34.09 12.06
N GLU A 69 28.78 -33.69 10.82
CA GLU A 69 27.50 -33.97 10.15
C GLU A 69 27.36 -35.46 9.80
N ALA A 70 28.45 -36.12 9.40
CA ALA A 70 28.49 -37.56 9.20
C ALA A 70 28.18 -38.31 10.52
N CYS A 71 28.70 -37.80 11.64
CA CYS A 71 28.43 -38.34 12.97
C CYS A 71 26.95 -38.20 13.37
N SER A 72 26.37 -37.00 13.25
CA SER A 72 24.99 -36.72 13.69
C SER A 72 23.95 -37.53 12.91
N LYS A 73 24.25 -37.84 11.65
CA LYS A 73 23.40 -38.64 10.76
C LYS A 73 23.72 -40.13 10.76
N GLY A 74 24.78 -40.57 11.45
CA GLY A 74 25.20 -41.98 11.47
C GLY A 74 25.67 -42.51 10.11
N ILE A 75 26.25 -41.65 9.26
CA ILE A 75 26.73 -41.99 7.92
C ILE A 75 28.25 -41.79 7.83
N THR A 76 28.87 -42.27 6.73
CA THR A 76 30.29 -42.06 6.45
C THR A 76 30.44 -41.24 5.18
N LEU A 77 31.14 -40.10 5.28
CA LEU A 77 31.37 -39.18 4.17
C LEU A 77 32.86 -39.17 3.80
N THR A 78 33.16 -39.35 2.52
CA THR A 78 34.55 -39.32 2.02
C THR A 78 34.83 -38.03 1.27
N VAL A 79 36.05 -37.49 1.41
CA VAL A 79 36.44 -36.27 0.70
C VAL A 79 36.57 -36.55 -0.79
N VAL A 80 35.89 -35.75 -1.61
CA VAL A 80 35.95 -35.79 -3.07
C VAL A 80 36.44 -34.45 -3.63
N THR A 81 36.88 -34.44 -4.89
CA THR A 81 37.32 -33.20 -5.55
C THR A 81 36.15 -32.26 -5.81
N CYS A 82 36.25 -31.01 -5.36
CA CYS A 82 35.23 -29.98 -5.61
C CYS A 82 35.10 -29.65 -7.09
N ARG A 83 33.88 -29.76 -7.64
CA ARG A 83 33.58 -29.45 -9.05
C ARG A 83 33.11 -27.99 -9.17
N TYR A 84 33.99 -27.10 -9.65
CA TYR A 84 33.63 -25.71 -9.96
C TYR A 84 33.08 -25.59 -11.38
N HIS A 85 31.90 -25.01 -11.57
CA HIS A 85 31.39 -24.57 -12.88
C HIS A 85 31.26 -23.04 -12.89
N LEU A 86 32.08 -22.39 -13.73
CA LEU A 86 31.94 -21.00 -14.17
C LEU A 86 31.36 -21.02 -15.59
N THR A 87 30.29 -20.29 -15.87
CA THR A 87 29.80 -20.08 -17.24
C THR A 87 29.84 -18.60 -17.61
N TRP A 88 30.64 -18.27 -18.62
CA TRP A 88 30.61 -17.03 -19.41
C TRP A 88 30.74 -17.41 -20.89
N PRO A 89 30.08 -16.71 -21.85
CA PRO A 89 30.18 -17.05 -23.26
C PRO A 89 31.16 -16.15 -24.07
N ASN A 90 31.77 -16.80 -25.08
CA ASN A 90 32.25 -16.36 -26.40
C ASN A 90 33.68 -15.75 -26.57
N THR A 91 34.58 -16.47 -27.29
CA THR A 91 35.10 -16.16 -28.66
C THR A 91 36.36 -17.00 -29.05
N SER A 92 36.21 -17.85 -30.09
CA SER A 92 37.08 -18.36 -31.21
C SER A 92 38.65 -18.28 -31.23
N PRO A 93 39.40 -19.04 -32.09
CA PRO A 93 39.22 -20.38 -32.76
C PRO A 93 40.55 -21.28 -32.82
N PRO A 94 40.77 -22.25 -33.78
CA PRO A 94 41.11 -23.70 -33.64
C PRO A 94 42.63 -24.04 -33.86
N PRO A 95 43.20 -25.29 -34.09
CA PRO A 95 42.72 -26.59 -34.66
C PRO A 95 43.39 -27.89 -34.04
N PRO A 96 43.56 -29.07 -34.72
CA PRO A 96 42.80 -29.77 -35.77
C PRO A 96 42.29 -31.19 -35.39
N GLU A 97 41.33 -31.66 -36.20
CA GLU A 97 40.92 -33.03 -36.58
C GLU A 97 41.37 -34.26 -35.76
N THR A 98 40.41 -35.13 -35.40
CA THR A 98 40.19 -36.40 -36.12
C THR A 98 38.94 -37.19 -35.66
N THR A 99 38.25 -37.74 -36.68
CA THR A 99 37.40 -38.95 -36.69
C THR A 99 35.99 -38.96 -36.08
N LEU A 100 35.02 -38.66 -36.97
CA LEU A 100 33.96 -39.54 -37.48
C LEU A 100 33.21 -40.47 -36.50
N SER A 101 31.99 -40.06 -36.12
CA SER A 101 30.69 -40.76 -36.38
C SER A 101 29.69 -40.56 -35.23
N PRO A 102 28.47 -40.06 -35.48
CA PRO A 102 27.47 -39.78 -34.46
C PRO A 102 26.55 -40.98 -34.21
N THR A 103 26.13 -41.19 -32.96
CA THR A 103 24.85 -41.87 -32.68
C THR A 103 24.01 -40.94 -31.83
N THR A 104 22.95 -40.43 -32.45
CA THR A 104 21.89 -39.63 -31.86
C THR A 104 21.14 -40.47 -30.82
N ALA A 105 21.34 -40.17 -29.55
CA ALA A 105 20.39 -40.49 -28.49
C ALA A 105 20.03 -39.17 -27.79
N SER A 106 18.82 -38.68 -28.06
CA SER A 106 18.22 -37.63 -27.23
C SER A 106 17.97 -38.25 -25.85
N PRO A 107 18.43 -37.64 -24.74
CA PRO A 107 17.91 -37.98 -23.43
C PRO A 107 16.51 -37.35 -23.34
N GLU A 108 15.47 -38.19 -23.34
CA GLU A 108 14.17 -37.80 -22.82
C GLU A 108 14.40 -37.30 -21.38
N THR A 109 14.24 -35.99 -21.17
CA THR A 109 14.22 -35.40 -19.84
C THR A 109 13.03 -36.00 -19.10
N PRO A 110 13.21 -36.67 -17.94
CA PRO A 110 12.07 -37.07 -17.13
C PRO A 110 11.34 -35.79 -16.72
N MET A 111 10.06 -35.68 -17.08
CA MET A 111 9.20 -34.61 -16.60
C MET A 111 9.13 -34.69 -15.07
N VAL A 112 9.92 -33.86 -14.38
CA VAL A 112 9.77 -33.70 -12.94
C VAL A 112 8.38 -33.09 -12.74
N ASP A 113 7.52 -33.77 -11.99
CA ASP A 113 6.21 -33.28 -11.56
C ASP A 113 6.42 -32.06 -10.65
N VAL A 114 6.52 -30.89 -11.29
CA VAL A 114 6.80 -29.61 -10.63
C VAL A 114 5.46 -28.93 -10.31
N ALA A 115 5.15 -28.80 -9.01
CA ALA A 115 4.00 -28.09 -8.50
C ALA A 115 4.47 -26.87 -7.70
N ALA A 116 4.00 -25.67 -8.07
CA ALA A 116 4.33 -24.42 -7.38
C ALA A 116 3.89 -24.44 -5.91
N PRO A 117 4.52 -23.63 -5.03
CA PRO A 117 4.17 -23.59 -3.62
C PRO A 117 2.76 -23.04 -3.42
N ALA A 118 1.93 -23.74 -2.64
CA ALA A 118 0.57 -23.34 -2.33
C ALA A 118 0.33 -23.38 -0.82
N LEU A 119 -0.40 -22.38 -0.33
CA LEU A 119 -0.73 -22.24 1.09
C LEU A 119 -1.86 -23.20 1.48
N LEU A 120 -1.68 -23.96 2.57
CA LEU A 120 -2.70 -24.89 3.07
C LEU A 120 -3.67 -24.22 4.05
N ASN A 121 -3.16 -23.34 4.91
CA ASN A 121 -3.92 -22.63 5.94
C ASN A 121 -3.72 -21.12 5.83
N HIS A 122 -4.79 -20.33 6.01
CA HIS A 122 -4.68 -18.88 5.94
C HIS A 122 -3.84 -18.32 7.10
N PRO A 123 -2.97 -17.33 6.87
CA PRO A 123 -2.34 -16.58 7.95
C PRO A 123 -3.39 -15.77 8.71
N TYR A 124 -3.22 -15.64 10.02
CA TYR A 124 -4.02 -14.73 10.83
C TYR A 124 -3.09 -13.83 11.64
N HIS A 125 -3.54 -12.61 11.90
CA HIS A 125 -2.81 -11.65 12.72
C HIS A 125 -2.83 -12.11 14.19
N GLN A 126 -1.76 -11.85 14.93
CA GLN A 126 -1.69 -12.15 16.37
C GLN A 126 -1.42 -10.90 17.19
N SER A 127 -2.09 -10.81 18.34
CA SER A 127 -1.88 -9.76 19.34
C SER A 127 -1.51 -10.44 20.65
N VAL A 128 -0.31 -10.17 21.15
CA VAL A 128 0.24 -10.77 22.39
C VAL A 128 0.67 -9.69 23.36
N ARG A 129 0.71 -10.02 24.66
CA ARG A 129 1.21 -9.11 25.68
C ARG A 129 2.73 -9.13 25.73
N VAL A 130 3.33 -8.04 26.20
CA VAL A 130 4.78 -8.00 26.47
C VAL A 130 5.16 -9.15 27.39
N GLY A 131 6.18 -9.90 26.98
CA GLY A 131 6.70 -11.08 27.70
C GLY A 131 6.09 -12.41 27.30
N GLU A 132 4.99 -12.43 26.53
CA GLU A 132 4.41 -13.67 26.01
C GLU A 132 5.27 -14.25 24.86
N THR A 133 5.09 -15.53 24.57
CA THR A 133 5.75 -16.18 23.43
C THR A 133 4.74 -16.35 22.30
N VAL A 134 5.09 -15.89 21.10
CA VAL A 134 4.24 -16.03 19.91
C VAL A 134 4.88 -16.98 18.91
N SER A 135 4.05 -17.70 18.15
CA SER A 135 4.52 -18.54 17.07
C SER A 135 3.66 -18.42 15.82
N PHE A 136 4.29 -18.35 14.65
CA PHE A 136 3.65 -18.36 13.34
C PHE A 136 4.09 -19.59 12.56
N LEU A 137 3.14 -20.35 12.01
CA LEU A 137 3.41 -21.51 11.18
C LEU A 137 3.12 -21.19 9.71
N CYS A 138 4.13 -21.35 8.86
CA CYS A 138 3.95 -21.23 7.41
C CYS A 138 3.66 -22.59 6.78
N ASP A 139 2.37 -22.92 6.69
CA ASP A 139 1.89 -24.23 6.23
C ASP A 139 1.73 -24.27 4.70
N VAL A 140 2.79 -24.65 4.00
CA VAL A 140 2.89 -24.60 2.54
C VAL A 140 3.22 -25.97 1.95
N VAL A 141 2.53 -26.32 0.87
CA VAL A 141 2.78 -27.53 0.06
C VAL A 141 3.43 -27.16 -1.27
N GLY A 142 4.19 -28.07 -1.88
CA GLY A 142 4.81 -27.85 -3.19
C GLY A 142 5.69 -29.03 -3.61
N ARG A 143 5.93 -29.19 -4.91
CA ARG A 143 6.79 -30.25 -5.46
C ARG A 143 7.83 -29.66 -6.42
N PRO A 144 9.14 -29.84 -6.18
CA PRO A 144 9.78 -30.34 -4.95
C PRO A 144 9.39 -29.51 -3.71
N ARG A 145 9.59 -30.06 -2.50
CA ARG A 145 9.25 -29.39 -1.24
C ARG A 145 9.89 -27.99 -1.20
N PRO A 146 9.13 -26.92 -0.92
CA PRO A 146 9.66 -25.58 -0.97
C PRO A 146 10.64 -25.30 0.18
N GLU A 147 11.68 -24.54 -0.13
CA GLU A 147 12.54 -23.91 0.87
C GLU A 147 11.78 -22.72 1.47
N ILE A 148 11.72 -22.66 2.81
CA ILE A 148 10.96 -21.65 3.54
C ILE A 148 11.92 -20.74 4.31
N THR A 149 11.75 -19.44 4.12
CA THR A 149 12.48 -18.39 4.83
C THR A 149 11.53 -17.35 5.37
N TRP A 150 11.88 -16.74 6.49
CA TRP A 150 11.11 -15.65 7.09
C TRP A 150 11.85 -14.34 6.97
N GLU A 151 11.14 -13.23 6.92
CA GLU A 151 11.72 -11.90 7.01
C GLU A 151 10.78 -10.99 7.82
N LYS A 152 11.33 -10.01 8.54
CA LYS A 152 10.55 -8.94 9.16
C LYS A 152 10.62 -7.73 8.25
N GLN A 153 9.48 -7.19 7.82
CA GLN A 153 9.44 -5.97 7.01
C GLN A 153 9.91 -4.78 7.85
N LEU A 154 10.85 -3.99 7.29
CA LEU A 154 11.39 -2.77 7.87
C LEU A 154 11.26 -1.65 6.84
N GLU A 155 10.76 -0.46 7.23
CA GLU A 155 10.58 0.67 6.30
C GLU A 155 11.91 1.22 5.76
N ASP A 156 12.94 1.32 6.61
CA ASP A 156 14.18 2.04 6.30
C ASP A 156 15.44 1.16 6.19
N ARG A 157 15.32 -0.17 6.20
CA ARG A 157 16.46 -1.10 6.18
C ARG A 157 16.18 -2.33 5.34
N GLU A 158 17.24 -2.94 4.81
CA GLU A 158 17.13 -4.23 4.13
C GLU A 158 16.51 -5.28 5.07
N ASN A 159 15.46 -5.94 4.57
CA ASN A 159 14.81 -7.04 5.27
C ASN A 159 15.83 -8.17 5.49
N VAL A 160 16.05 -8.54 6.75
CA VAL A 160 16.98 -9.61 7.09
C VAL A 160 16.26 -10.95 6.98
N VAL A 161 16.76 -11.80 6.08
CA VAL A 161 16.23 -13.15 5.86
C VAL A 161 16.64 -14.09 6.99
N MET A 162 15.66 -14.59 7.72
CA MET A 162 15.75 -15.59 8.77
C MET A 162 15.54 -16.99 8.18
N ARG A 163 16.59 -17.81 8.25
CA ARG A 163 16.57 -19.21 7.79
C ARG A 163 16.35 -20.17 8.96
N PRO A 164 15.88 -21.41 8.72
CA PRO A 164 15.83 -22.44 9.74
C PRO A 164 17.18 -22.57 10.46
N ASN A 165 17.16 -22.70 11.78
CA ASN A 165 18.33 -22.81 12.67
C ASN A 165 19.14 -21.51 12.87
N HIS A 166 18.67 -20.36 12.37
CA HIS A 166 19.21 -19.05 12.72
C HIS A 166 18.45 -18.48 13.93
N VAL A 167 19.17 -18.14 15.01
CA VAL A 167 18.64 -17.41 16.16
C VAL A 167 19.03 -15.94 16.04
N ARG A 168 18.05 -15.03 16.10
CA ARG A 168 18.29 -13.59 16.08
C ARG A 168 17.59 -12.94 17.26
N GLY A 169 18.36 -12.56 18.27
CA GLY A 169 17.82 -12.03 19.52
C GLY A 169 16.90 -13.06 20.17
N ASN A 170 15.62 -12.73 20.29
CA ASN A 170 14.56 -13.57 20.84
C ASN A 170 13.74 -14.33 19.77
N VAL A 171 14.11 -14.25 18.48
CA VAL A 171 13.43 -14.89 17.36
C VAL A 171 14.16 -16.15 16.91
N VAL A 172 13.42 -17.24 16.69
CA VAL A 172 13.91 -18.55 16.24
C VAL A 172 13.03 -19.08 15.10
N VAL A 173 13.66 -19.59 14.04
CA VAL A 173 12.95 -20.32 12.97
C VAL A 173 13.28 -21.81 13.06
N THR A 174 12.25 -22.63 13.21
CA THR A 174 12.36 -24.09 13.31
C THR A 174 12.47 -24.77 11.94
N ASN A 175 12.85 -26.05 11.94
CA ASN A 175 12.89 -26.90 10.75
C ASN A 175 11.50 -27.25 10.17
N ILE A 176 10.41 -26.97 10.90
CA ILE A 176 9.02 -27.11 10.44
C ILE A 176 8.45 -25.80 9.90
N ALA A 177 9.30 -24.82 9.57
CA ALA A 177 8.91 -23.50 9.07
C ALA A 177 8.04 -22.67 10.04
N GLN A 178 8.16 -22.95 11.33
CA GLN A 178 7.54 -22.15 12.39
C GLN A 178 8.53 -21.07 12.86
N LEU A 179 8.09 -19.81 12.87
CA LEU A 179 8.78 -18.69 13.50
C LEU A 179 8.26 -18.54 14.93
N VAL A 180 9.18 -18.47 15.91
CA VAL A 180 8.86 -18.35 17.33
C VAL A 180 9.58 -17.14 17.90
N ILE A 181 8.87 -16.28 18.63
CA ILE A 181 9.43 -15.11 19.31
C ILE A 181 9.20 -15.28 20.80
N TYR A 182 10.28 -15.39 21.56
CA TYR A 182 10.24 -15.53 23.01
C TYR A 182 10.21 -14.16 23.69
N ASN A 183 9.53 -14.07 24.84
CA ASN A 183 9.53 -12.85 25.66
C ASN A 183 9.25 -11.59 24.81
N ALA A 184 8.14 -11.60 24.07
CA ALA A 184 7.82 -10.61 23.05
C ALA A 184 7.93 -9.18 23.59
N GLN A 185 8.58 -8.32 22.83
CA GLN A 185 8.78 -6.92 23.15
C GLN A 185 8.05 -6.01 22.16
N PRO A 186 7.75 -4.74 22.51
CA PRO A 186 7.06 -3.82 21.60
C PRO A 186 7.76 -3.65 20.24
N GLN A 187 9.09 -3.74 20.22
CA GLN A 187 9.89 -3.60 19.00
C GLN A 187 9.80 -4.84 18.08
N ASP A 188 9.30 -5.96 18.60
CA ASP A 188 9.03 -7.17 17.80
C ASP A 188 7.75 -7.02 16.98
N ALA A 189 6.90 -6.04 17.28
CA ALA A 189 5.72 -5.76 16.47
C ALA A 189 6.11 -5.42 15.03
N GLY A 190 5.30 -5.88 14.08
CA GLY A 190 5.55 -5.71 12.65
C GLY A 190 4.95 -6.82 11.80
N ILE A 191 5.24 -6.77 10.50
CA ILE A 191 4.82 -7.78 9.53
C ILE A 191 5.96 -8.78 9.31
N TYR A 192 5.66 -10.06 9.53
CA TYR A 192 6.57 -11.16 9.26
C TYR A 192 6.14 -11.86 7.97
N THR A 193 6.99 -11.82 6.94
CA THR A 193 6.70 -12.44 5.65
C THR A 193 7.37 -13.81 5.57
N CYS A 194 6.58 -14.86 5.38
CA CYS A 194 7.06 -16.18 4.97
C CYS A 194 7.22 -16.22 3.45
N THR A 195 8.40 -16.59 2.98
CA THR A 195 8.70 -16.84 1.58
C THR A 195 8.96 -18.32 1.37
N ALA A 196 8.14 -18.98 0.55
CA ALA A 196 8.28 -20.38 0.17
C ALA A 196 8.65 -20.49 -1.32
N LYS A 197 9.79 -21.11 -1.63
CA LYS A 197 10.34 -21.18 -2.99
C LYS A 197 10.63 -22.61 -3.42
N ASN A 198 10.20 -22.99 -4.62
CA ASN A 198 10.65 -24.22 -5.28
C ASN A 198 10.86 -24.00 -6.78
N ALA A 199 11.18 -25.06 -7.52
CA ALA A 199 11.36 -24.99 -8.98
C ALA A 199 10.10 -24.57 -9.74
N GLY A 200 8.91 -24.71 -9.14
CA GLY A 200 7.62 -24.35 -9.74
C GLY A 200 7.19 -22.91 -9.47
N GLY A 201 7.78 -22.23 -8.49
CA GLY A 201 7.43 -20.84 -8.21
C GLY A 201 7.82 -20.36 -6.83
N LEU A 202 7.23 -19.21 -6.48
CA LEU A 202 7.49 -18.46 -5.26
C LEU A 202 6.17 -18.01 -4.65
N LEU A 203 5.98 -18.28 -3.36
CA LEU A 203 4.84 -17.82 -2.58
C LEU A 203 5.34 -16.92 -1.45
N ARG A 204 4.66 -15.79 -1.23
CA ARG A 204 4.89 -14.90 -0.08
C ARG A 204 3.60 -14.71 0.71
N VAL A 205 3.70 -14.77 2.03
CA VAL A 205 2.56 -14.71 2.94
C VAL A 205 2.92 -13.88 4.17
N ASP A 206 2.10 -12.89 4.49
CA ASP A 206 2.35 -11.93 5.56
C ASP A 206 1.63 -12.32 6.86
N PHE A 207 2.33 -12.21 7.99
CA PHE A 207 1.87 -12.50 9.34
C PHE A 207 2.06 -11.28 10.24
N PRO A 208 1.00 -10.47 10.46
CA PRO A 208 1.07 -9.30 11.33
C PRO A 208 1.12 -9.68 12.82
N LEU A 209 2.05 -9.06 13.56
CA LEU A 209 2.22 -9.26 15.01
C LEU A 209 2.11 -7.94 15.77
N SER A 210 1.12 -7.83 16.67
CA SER A 210 1.01 -6.73 17.62
C SER A 210 1.49 -7.16 19.02
N VAL A 211 2.24 -6.31 19.70
CA VAL A 211 2.72 -6.56 21.07
C VAL A 211 2.25 -5.44 22.00
N VAL A 212 1.33 -5.75 22.91
CA VAL A 212 0.65 -4.77 23.78
C VAL A 212 1.17 -4.80 25.21
N ARG A 213 1.29 -3.64 25.88
CA ARG A 213 1.87 -3.54 27.24
C ARG A 213 0.91 -3.94 28.38
N GLY A 214 -0.38 -4.18 28.08
CA GLY A 214 -1.40 -4.60 29.05
C GLY A 214 -2.02 -3.44 29.85
N GLU A 215 -3.36 -3.37 29.84
CA GLU A 215 -4.22 -2.33 30.44
C GLU A 215 -3.86 -0.87 30.08
N GLY A 216 -3.96 -0.55 28.79
CA GLY A 216 -4.26 0.79 28.29
C GLY A 216 -5.54 0.71 27.45
N SER A 217 -6.66 1.12 28.03
CA SER A 217 -8.01 1.22 27.44
C SER A 217 -8.22 0.79 25.98
N ALA A 218 -8.69 -0.44 25.77
CA ALA A 218 -9.44 -0.77 24.56
C ALA A 218 -10.84 -0.12 24.62
N SER A 219 -10.87 1.19 24.43
CA SER A 219 -11.98 1.89 23.82
C SER A 219 -11.41 2.97 22.90
N GLU A 220 -10.93 2.53 21.73
CA GLU A 220 -10.92 3.37 20.53
C GLU A 220 -12.32 3.41 19.86
N ARG A 221 -13.37 3.04 20.61
CA ARG A 221 -14.66 3.72 20.42
C ARG A 221 -14.52 5.08 21.07
N GLY A 222 -14.63 6.14 20.27
CA GLY A 222 -14.85 7.48 20.82
C GLY A 222 -15.99 7.46 21.86
N PRO A 223 -16.09 8.44 22.76
CA PRO A 223 -16.99 8.44 23.92
C PRO A 223 -18.49 8.20 23.63
N ASN A 224 -18.89 8.05 22.36
CA ASN A 224 -20.25 7.81 21.89
C ASN A 224 -20.40 6.70 20.85
N GLY A 225 -19.40 5.82 20.64
CA GLY A 225 -19.51 4.75 19.62
C GLY A 225 -19.54 5.27 18.18
N THR A 226 -19.03 6.47 17.94
CA THR A 226 -18.85 7.05 16.61
C THR A 226 -17.69 6.34 15.90
N ALA A 227 -17.89 5.97 14.64
CA ALA A 227 -16.87 5.37 13.78
C ALA A 227 -15.63 6.27 13.67
N PHE A 228 -14.45 5.65 13.54
CA PHE A 228 -13.19 6.35 13.37
C PHE A 228 -13.22 7.25 12.10
N PRO A 229 -12.80 8.53 12.18
CA PRO A 229 -12.88 9.46 11.05
C PRO A 229 -11.94 9.03 9.91
N VAL A 230 -12.53 8.66 8.77
CA VAL A 230 -11.86 8.08 7.59
C VAL A 230 -10.73 8.95 7.02
N ASN A 231 -10.90 10.26 7.09
CA ASN A 231 -9.90 11.23 6.64
C ASN A 231 -8.61 11.20 7.47
N GLU A 232 -8.64 10.65 8.69
CA GLU A 232 -7.42 10.43 9.47
C GLU A 232 -6.59 9.30 8.88
N CYS A 233 -7.19 8.21 8.37
CA CYS A 233 -6.46 7.09 7.75
C CYS A 233 -5.61 7.52 6.53
N LEU A 234 -5.96 8.63 5.86
CA LEU A 234 -5.24 9.12 4.69
C LEU A 234 -4.04 10.03 5.03
N LYS A 235 -3.88 10.40 6.31
CA LYS A 235 -2.77 11.25 6.75
C LYS A 235 -1.48 10.42 6.86
N PRO A 236 -0.31 11.01 6.59
CA PRO A 236 0.96 10.34 6.80
C PRO A 236 1.18 9.99 8.28
N PRO A 237 2.00 8.98 8.61
CA PRO A 237 2.34 8.68 10.00
C PRO A 237 3.07 9.85 10.67
N ASP A 238 2.78 10.09 11.95
CA ASP A 238 3.45 11.12 12.77
C ASP A 238 4.87 10.67 13.14
N GLY A 239 5.82 10.87 12.23
CA GLY A 239 7.23 10.47 12.39
C GLY A 239 8.14 11.51 13.06
N GLU A 240 7.60 12.62 13.56
CA GLU A 240 8.41 13.61 14.28
C GLU A 240 8.83 13.08 15.66
N ASP A 241 10.08 13.33 16.04
CA ASP A 241 10.63 12.93 17.33
C ASP A 241 10.21 13.93 18.41
N CYS A 242 9.10 13.64 19.10
CA CYS A 242 8.64 14.38 20.28
C CYS A 242 9.06 13.72 21.62
N GLY A 243 10.00 12.76 21.59
CA GLY A 243 10.74 12.27 22.76
C GLY A 243 10.41 10.86 23.25
N GLU A 244 9.15 10.42 23.26
CA GLU A 244 8.80 9.03 23.65
C GLU A 244 8.57 8.16 22.41
N GLU A 245 9.52 7.26 22.13
CA GLU A 245 9.42 6.33 21.00
C GLU A 245 8.55 5.11 21.35
N LEU A 246 7.40 5.00 20.70
CA LEU A 246 6.49 3.86 20.79
C LEU A 246 6.33 3.22 19.43
N THR A 247 6.34 1.88 19.37
CA THR A 247 5.96 1.17 18.15
C THR A 247 4.44 1.19 18.01
N ARG A 248 3.94 1.82 16.94
CA ARG A 248 2.51 1.92 16.62
C ARG A 248 2.26 1.46 15.19
N TRP A 249 1.00 1.16 14.87
CA TRP A 249 0.56 0.85 13.51
C TRP A 249 -0.03 2.09 12.87
N HIS A 250 0.28 2.36 11.60
CA HIS A 250 -0.46 3.33 10.79
C HIS A 250 -1.04 2.62 9.57
N TYR A 251 -2.10 3.19 9.01
CA TYR A 251 -2.62 2.74 7.73
C TYR A 251 -1.84 3.41 6.60
N ASP A 252 -1.37 2.60 5.65
CA ASP A 252 -0.82 3.08 4.39
C ASP A 252 -1.86 2.88 3.29
N ALA A 253 -2.32 3.99 2.71
CA ALA A 253 -3.36 3.98 1.68
C ALA A 253 -2.86 3.45 0.33
N GLN A 254 -1.56 3.53 0.03
CA GLN A 254 -0.99 3.04 -1.23
C GLN A 254 -0.84 1.51 -1.22
N ALA A 255 -0.38 0.97 -0.10
CA ALA A 255 -0.23 -0.45 0.13
C ALA A 255 -1.54 -1.11 0.61
N ASN A 256 -2.55 -0.32 1.00
CA ASN A 256 -3.85 -0.77 1.51
C ASN A 256 -3.68 -1.79 2.63
N ASN A 257 -2.78 -1.49 3.55
CA ASN A 257 -2.41 -2.33 4.67
C ASN A 257 -1.86 -1.47 5.81
N CYS A 258 -1.79 -2.03 7.00
CA CYS A 258 -1.25 -1.35 8.17
C CYS A 258 0.21 -1.75 8.40
N PHE A 259 1.09 -0.77 8.61
CA PHE A 259 2.52 -0.96 8.86
C PHE A 259 2.92 -0.37 10.20
N THR A 260 4.01 -0.88 10.77
CA THR A 260 4.54 -0.37 12.03
C THR A 260 5.52 0.76 11.79
N PHE A 261 5.41 1.81 12.59
CA PHE A 261 6.33 2.94 12.59
C PHE A 261 6.72 3.31 14.03
N THR A 262 7.78 4.12 14.15
CA THR A 262 8.17 4.72 15.43
C THR A 262 7.37 6.00 15.64
N PHE A 263 6.43 5.96 16.58
CA PHE A 263 5.59 7.09 16.96
C PHE A 263 6.23 7.87 18.11
N GLY A 264 6.51 9.15 17.88
CA GLY A 264 7.14 10.06 18.86
C GLY A 264 6.20 10.67 19.89
N ASN A 265 4.92 10.27 19.94
CA ASN A 265 3.91 10.77 20.88
C ASN A 265 3.42 12.21 20.62
N CYS A 266 3.47 12.68 19.37
CA CYS A 266 3.13 14.06 18.99
C CYS A 266 1.63 14.32 18.80
N TYR A 267 0.79 13.28 18.67
CA TYR A 267 -0.67 13.34 18.47
C TYR A 267 -1.16 14.39 17.44
N HIS A 268 -0.43 14.61 16.34
CA HIS A 268 -0.85 15.56 15.30
C HIS A 268 -1.99 14.99 14.45
N ASN A 269 -2.01 13.67 14.29
CA ASN A 269 -3.10 12.95 13.65
C ASN A 269 -3.46 11.67 14.41
N HIS A 270 -4.54 11.03 13.98
CA HIS A 270 -5.04 9.80 14.60
C HIS A 270 -4.73 8.53 13.79
N ASN A 271 -3.93 8.61 12.72
CA ASN A 271 -3.47 7.45 11.96
C ASN A 271 -2.36 6.68 12.71
N HIS A 272 -2.63 6.36 13.97
CA HIS A 272 -1.75 5.59 14.83
C HIS A 272 -2.61 4.69 15.71
N PHE A 273 -2.30 3.40 15.73
CA PHE A 273 -3.10 2.37 16.38
C PHE A 273 -2.18 1.47 17.22
N GLU A 274 -2.70 0.93 18.31
CA GLU A 274 -1.94 0.01 19.16
C GLU A 274 -1.76 -1.37 18.50
N THR A 275 -2.78 -1.84 17.76
CA THR A 275 -2.77 -3.17 17.13
C THR A 275 -3.06 -3.10 15.64
N TYR A 276 -2.54 -4.08 14.91
CA TYR A 276 -2.87 -4.31 13.50
C TYR A 276 -4.38 -4.43 13.30
N GLU A 277 -5.04 -5.21 14.15
CA GLU A 277 -6.49 -5.40 14.09
C GLU A 277 -7.25 -4.07 14.24
N ALA A 278 -6.87 -3.23 15.22
CA ALA A 278 -7.50 -1.93 15.39
C ALA A 278 -7.31 -1.03 14.17
N CYS A 279 -6.11 -1.00 13.59
CA CYS A 279 -5.84 -0.25 12.36
C CYS A 279 -6.68 -0.74 11.17
N MET A 280 -6.70 -2.05 10.96
CA MET A 280 -7.48 -2.67 9.88
C MET A 280 -8.99 -2.48 10.11
N LEU A 281 -9.48 -2.58 11.34
CA LEU A 281 -10.89 -2.30 11.65
C LEU A 281 -11.24 -0.82 11.47
N ALA A 282 -10.35 0.10 11.84
CA ALA A 282 -10.58 1.54 11.71
C ALA A 282 -10.55 2.01 10.25
N CYS A 283 -9.62 1.50 9.46
CA CYS A 283 -9.33 2.00 8.11
C CYS A 283 -9.80 1.07 6.98
N MET A 284 -9.97 -0.23 7.23
CA MET A 284 -10.40 -1.22 6.22
C MET A 284 -11.79 -1.82 6.47
N SER A 285 -12.35 -1.77 7.67
CA SER A 285 -13.73 -2.23 7.90
C SER A 285 -14.75 -1.14 7.56
N GLY A 286 -15.04 -1.04 6.27
CA GLY A 286 -16.14 -0.26 5.72
C GLY A 286 -16.22 -0.37 4.20
N PRO A 287 -17.10 0.39 3.53
CA PRO A 287 -17.11 0.60 2.07
C PRO A 287 -15.76 1.07 1.46
N LEU A 288 -14.75 1.28 2.32
CA LEU A 288 -13.48 1.95 2.12
C LEU A 288 -12.32 1.04 1.71
N ALA A 289 -12.39 -0.27 1.99
CA ALA A 289 -11.38 -1.23 1.51
C ALA A 289 -11.33 -1.32 -0.03
N VAL A 290 -12.43 -0.94 -0.68
CA VAL A 290 -12.50 -0.78 -2.14
C VAL A 290 -11.86 0.54 -2.55
N CYS A 291 -12.14 1.62 -1.84
CA CYS A 291 -11.77 2.98 -2.21
C CYS A 291 -10.29 3.30 -1.97
N GLY A 292 -9.59 2.52 -1.14
CA GLY A 292 -8.14 2.60 -0.97
C GLY A 292 -7.33 1.93 -2.10
N LEU A 293 -7.95 1.14 -2.98
CA LEU A 293 -7.21 0.40 -4.02
C LEU A 293 -6.88 1.32 -5.22
N PRO A 294 -5.81 1.09 -5.98
CA PRO A 294 -5.51 1.87 -7.18
C PRO A 294 -6.51 1.55 -8.32
N ALA A 295 -6.75 2.50 -9.23
CA ALA A 295 -7.52 2.24 -10.44
C ALA A 295 -6.75 1.27 -11.36
N LEU A 296 -7.27 0.05 -11.57
CA LEU A 296 -6.57 -1.02 -12.30
C LEU A 296 -7.25 -1.39 -13.62
N GLN A 297 -6.57 -1.11 -14.74
CA GLN A 297 -7.06 -1.43 -16.10
C GLN A 297 -7.14 -2.93 -16.38
N GLY A 298 -6.19 -3.71 -15.88
CA GLY A 298 -6.11 -5.15 -16.13
C GLY A 298 -5.63 -5.52 -17.55
N PRO A 299 -5.37 -6.81 -17.84
CA PRO A 299 -4.65 -7.25 -19.04
C PRO A 299 -5.51 -7.38 -20.30
N CYS A 300 -6.84 -7.36 -20.17
CA CYS A 300 -7.76 -7.48 -21.31
C CYS A 300 -7.84 -6.18 -22.14
N LYS A 301 -8.37 -6.28 -23.37
CA LYS A 301 -8.46 -5.17 -24.34
C LYS A 301 -9.90 -4.77 -24.70
N ALA A 302 -10.87 -5.14 -23.87
CA ALA A 302 -12.27 -4.73 -24.00
C ALA A 302 -12.47 -3.42 -23.24
N TYR A 303 -11.95 -2.32 -23.81
CA TYR A 303 -11.88 -1.03 -23.15
C TYR A 303 -13.27 -0.45 -22.85
N SER A 304 -13.53 -0.17 -21.58
CA SER A 304 -14.74 0.52 -21.13
C SER A 304 -14.36 1.65 -20.16
N PRO A 305 -15.00 2.82 -20.24
CA PRO A 305 -14.87 3.84 -19.20
C PRO A 305 -15.46 3.31 -17.88
N ARG A 306 -14.75 3.57 -16.78
CA ARG A 306 -15.13 3.24 -15.41
C ARG A 306 -14.71 4.38 -14.47
N TRP A 307 -15.19 4.35 -13.24
CA TRP A 307 -14.86 5.32 -12.20
C TRP A 307 -14.11 4.63 -11.06
N ALA A 308 -13.13 5.31 -10.49
CA ALA A 308 -12.37 4.85 -9.34
C ALA A 308 -12.15 6.01 -8.37
N TYR A 309 -12.21 5.75 -7.08
CA TYR A 309 -11.93 6.74 -6.06
C TYR A 309 -10.43 6.96 -5.92
N ASN A 310 -9.99 8.20 -5.96
CA ASN A 310 -8.60 8.57 -5.72
C ASN A 310 -8.47 9.12 -4.29
N GLY A 311 -7.82 8.34 -3.42
CA GLY A 311 -7.58 8.73 -2.03
C GLY A 311 -6.68 9.95 -1.85
N GLN A 312 -5.80 10.27 -2.81
CA GLN A 312 -4.92 11.45 -2.74
C GLN A 312 -5.69 12.75 -3.00
N THR A 313 -6.66 12.71 -3.91
CA THR A 313 -7.47 13.88 -4.28
C THR A 313 -8.82 13.92 -3.56
N GLY A 314 -9.23 12.81 -2.95
CA GLY A 314 -10.55 12.65 -2.32
C GLY A 314 -11.72 12.62 -3.31
N GLN A 315 -11.47 12.30 -4.58
CA GLN A 315 -12.45 12.42 -5.68
C GLN A 315 -12.57 11.12 -6.49
N CYS A 316 -13.76 10.86 -7.02
CA CYS A 316 -13.98 9.81 -8.02
C CYS A 316 -13.52 10.31 -9.40
N GLN A 317 -12.54 9.63 -9.99
CA GLN A 317 -11.95 9.93 -11.28
C GLN A 317 -12.26 8.82 -12.29
N SER A 318 -12.43 9.19 -13.57
CA SER A 318 -12.65 8.20 -14.63
C SER A 318 -11.34 7.55 -15.09
N PHE A 319 -11.38 6.26 -15.41
CA PHE A 319 -10.26 5.50 -15.96
C PHE A 319 -10.74 4.47 -16.99
N VAL A 320 -9.82 3.93 -17.79
CA VAL A 320 -10.12 2.90 -18.79
C VAL A 320 -9.91 1.51 -18.19
N TYR A 321 -10.98 0.72 -18.12
CA TYR A 321 -10.92 -0.68 -17.72
C TYR A 321 -10.84 -1.60 -18.94
N GLY A 322 -9.92 -2.55 -18.94
CA GLY A 322 -9.66 -3.49 -20.03
C GLY A 322 -10.65 -4.66 -20.11
N GLY A 323 -11.56 -4.79 -19.13
CA GLY A 323 -12.64 -5.79 -19.14
C GLY A 323 -12.34 -7.07 -18.35
N CYS A 324 -11.12 -7.26 -17.83
CA CYS A 324 -10.79 -8.35 -16.91
C CYS A 324 -9.61 -7.97 -16.00
N GLY A 325 -9.43 -8.69 -14.88
CA GLY A 325 -8.23 -8.58 -14.04
C GLY A 325 -8.04 -7.23 -13.33
N GLY A 326 -9.14 -6.52 -13.05
CA GLY A 326 -9.16 -5.33 -12.21
C GLY A 326 -9.28 -5.64 -10.71
N ASN A 327 -9.48 -4.60 -9.91
CA ASN A 327 -9.77 -4.72 -8.48
C ASN A 327 -11.13 -4.06 -8.14
N GLY A 328 -11.45 -4.00 -6.85
CA GLY A 328 -12.74 -3.47 -6.39
C GLY A 328 -12.96 -1.98 -6.65
N ASN A 329 -11.91 -1.17 -6.82
CA ASN A 329 -12.04 0.28 -7.09
C ASN A 329 -12.40 0.54 -8.55
N ASN A 330 -13.56 0.05 -8.93
CA ASN A 330 -14.05 0.02 -10.29
C ASN A 330 -15.57 0.09 -10.28
N PHE A 331 -16.09 1.28 -10.53
CA PHE A 331 -17.50 1.62 -10.48
C PHE A 331 -18.01 1.94 -11.89
N GLU A 332 -19.26 1.54 -12.17
CA GLU A 332 -19.88 1.79 -13.48
C GLU A 332 -20.22 3.28 -13.69
N SER A 333 -20.48 4.02 -12.61
CA SER A 333 -20.82 5.44 -12.66
C SER A 333 -20.10 6.22 -11.56
N ARG A 334 -20.03 7.55 -11.75
CA ARG A 334 -19.48 8.49 -10.79
C ARG A 334 -20.25 8.44 -9.48
N GLU A 335 -21.58 8.41 -9.57
CA GLU A 335 -22.49 8.38 -8.43
C GLU A 335 -22.28 7.10 -7.61
N ALA A 336 -22.16 5.94 -8.26
CA ALA A 336 -21.88 4.68 -7.57
C ALA A 336 -20.54 4.72 -6.81
N CYS A 337 -19.52 5.36 -7.38
CA CYS A 337 -18.24 5.61 -6.70
C CYS A 337 -18.41 6.56 -5.50
N GLU A 338 -19.11 7.69 -5.67
CA GLU A 338 -19.30 8.69 -4.61
C GLU A 338 -20.22 8.22 -3.47
N GLU A 339 -21.17 7.33 -3.76
CA GLU A 339 -22.02 6.69 -2.75
C GLU A 339 -21.27 5.66 -1.92
N THR A 340 -20.36 4.92 -2.57
CA THR A 340 -19.60 3.83 -1.95
C THR A 340 -18.35 4.34 -1.24
N CYS A 341 -17.68 5.37 -1.74
CA CYS A 341 -16.41 5.88 -1.23
C CYS A 341 -16.57 7.13 -0.36
N PRO A 342 -15.55 7.51 0.44
CA PRO A 342 -15.60 8.69 1.29
C PRO A 342 -15.38 9.93 0.43
N PHE A 343 -16.31 10.18 -0.48
CA PHE A 343 -16.47 11.49 -1.07
C PHE A 343 -16.98 12.40 0.05
N PRO A 344 -16.44 13.63 0.23
CA PRO A 344 -17.08 14.58 1.10
C PRO A 344 -18.49 14.79 0.54
N ARG A 345 -19.47 14.08 1.12
CA ARG A 345 -20.85 14.56 1.23
C ARG A 345 -20.72 15.77 2.12
N GLY A 346 -20.18 16.84 1.55
CA GLY A 346 -20.36 18.15 2.10
C GLY A 346 -21.84 18.18 2.42
N SER A 347 -22.15 18.50 3.66
CA SER A 347 -23.33 19.29 3.92
C SER A 347 -23.24 20.55 3.06
N GLN A 348 -23.35 20.41 1.74
CA GLN A 348 -23.61 21.47 0.81
C GLN A 348 -25.11 21.76 0.95
N ARG A 349 -25.46 22.31 2.11
CA ARG A 349 -26.10 23.61 2.00
C ARG A 349 -25.06 24.45 1.29
N CYS A 350 -25.11 24.52 -0.05
CA CYS A 350 -24.38 25.54 -0.77
C CYS A 350 -24.58 26.81 0.04
N ARG A 351 -23.50 27.46 0.51
CA ARG A 351 -23.66 28.81 1.03
C ARG A 351 -24.28 29.55 -0.15
N ALA A 352 -25.56 29.92 -0.04
CA ALA A 352 -26.28 30.56 -1.12
C ALA A 352 -25.36 31.63 -1.72
N CYS A 353 -25.14 31.59 -3.04
CA CYS A 353 -24.14 32.43 -3.72
C CYS A 353 -24.13 33.82 -3.09
N LYS A 354 -22.93 34.29 -2.67
CA LYS A 354 -22.77 35.50 -1.84
C LYS A 354 -23.77 36.57 -2.26
N ALA A 355 -24.70 36.86 -1.34
CA ALA A 355 -25.79 37.84 -1.42
C ALA A 355 -26.30 38.12 -2.84
N ARG A 356 -27.44 37.52 -3.23
CA ARG A 356 -28.33 37.93 -4.34
C ARG A 356 -28.02 39.38 -4.77
N GLN A 357 -27.13 39.56 -5.74
CA GLN A 357 -26.76 40.91 -6.12
C GLN A 357 -28.04 41.62 -6.57
N LYS A 358 -28.23 42.86 -6.13
CA LYS A 358 -29.46 43.59 -6.44
C LYS A 358 -29.52 43.71 -7.96
N LEU A 359 -30.61 43.23 -8.56
CA LEU A 359 -30.83 43.19 -10.02
C LEU A 359 -30.37 44.47 -10.76
N VAL A 360 -30.60 45.65 -10.15
CA VAL A 360 -30.21 46.95 -10.72
C VAL A 360 -28.71 47.19 -10.66
N THR A 361 -28.04 46.83 -9.56
CA THR A 361 -26.59 47.04 -9.43
C THR A 361 -25.81 46.13 -10.37
N SER A 362 -26.24 44.88 -10.53
CA SER A 362 -25.63 43.96 -11.50
C SER A 362 -25.84 44.47 -12.92
N PHE A 363 -27.07 44.90 -13.27
CA PHE A 363 -27.36 45.49 -14.59
C PHE A 363 -26.44 46.68 -14.94
N CYS A 364 -26.15 47.54 -13.97
CA CYS A 364 -25.28 48.70 -14.20
C CYS A 364 -23.79 48.36 -14.28
N ARG A 365 -23.34 47.25 -13.67
CA ARG A 365 -21.94 46.80 -13.69
C ARG A 365 -21.59 45.93 -14.89
N SER A 366 -22.54 45.16 -15.39
CA SER A 366 -22.33 44.23 -16.51
C SER A 366 -22.21 44.96 -17.84
N ASP A 367 -21.34 44.49 -18.72
CA ASP A 367 -21.15 45.03 -20.08
C ASP A 367 -22.27 44.57 -21.04
N PHE A 368 -22.81 43.37 -20.81
CA PHE A 368 -23.94 42.84 -21.56
C PHE A 368 -25.01 42.28 -20.63
N VAL A 369 -26.26 42.34 -21.09
CA VAL A 369 -27.42 41.75 -20.44
C VAL A 369 -28.32 41.14 -21.51
N ILE A 370 -28.49 39.83 -21.44
CA ILE A 370 -29.30 39.05 -22.40
C ILE A 370 -30.38 38.24 -21.68
N LEU A 371 -31.45 37.99 -22.42
CA LEU A 371 -32.41 36.94 -22.16
C LEU A 371 -32.08 35.79 -23.12
N GLY A 372 -31.90 34.59 -22.58
CA GLY A 372 -31.59 33.43 -23.41
C GLY A 372 -31.81 32.11 -22.69
N ARG A 373 -31.77 31.02 -23.46
CA ARG A 373 -31.81 29.65 -22.94
C ARG A 373 -30.44 29.02 -23.07
N VAL A 374 -30.04 28.29 -22.04
CA VAL A 374 -28.77 27.58 -22.04
C VAL A 374 -29.02 26.20 -22.61
N SER A 375 -28.42 25.90 -23.76
CA SER A 375 -28.57 24.60 -24.43
C SER A 375 -27.57 23.59 -23.93
N GLU A 376 -26.33 24.02 -23.69
CA GLU A 376 -25.23 23.15 -23.28
C GLU A 376 -24.31 23.88 -22.29
N VAL A 377 -23.77 23.14 -21.32
CA VAL A 377 -22.70 23.59 -20.41
C VAL A 377 -21.64 22.52 -20.40
N VAL A 378 -20.42 22.88 -20.77
CA VAL A 378 -19.24 22.02 -20.79
C VAL A 378 -18.30 22.47 -19.68
N GLU A 379 -17.93 21.53 -18.83
CA GLU A 379 -16.97 21.75 -17.74
C GLU A 379 -15.55 21.42 -18.24
N GLU A 380 -14.62 22.34 -18.10
CA GLU A 380 -13.19 22.16 -18.39
C GLU A 380 -12.37 22.39 -17.10
N ALA A 381 -11.12 21.92 -17.07
CA ALA A 381 -10.31 21.83 -15.84
C ALA A 381 -10.18 23.16 -15.06
N ASP A 382 -10.02 24.29 -15.76
CA ASP A 382 -9.86 25.63 -15.17
C ASP A 382 -10.89 26.67 -15.70
N SER A 383 -11.82 26.24 -16.56
CA SER A 383 -12.83 27.11 -17.18
C SER A 383 -14.08 26.34 -17.59
N GLY A 384 -15.13 27.02 -18.02
CA GLY A 384 -16.32 26.39 -18.58
C GLY A 384 -16.81 27.09 -19.82
N ARG A 385 -17.66 26.41 -20.57
CA ARG A 385 -18.27 26.95 -21.77
C ARG A 385 -19.76 26.68 -21.73
N ALA A 386 -20.57 27.72 -21.89
CA ALA A 386 -22.01 27.61 -21.99
C ALA A 386 -22.49 28.12 -23.34
N LEU A 387 -23.30 27.33 -24.04
CA LEU A 387 -23.96 27.75 -25.28
C LEU A 387 -25.33 28.30 -24.94
N VAL A 388 -25.58 29.55 -25.34
CA VAL A 388 -26.79 30.30 -25.00
C VAL A 388 -27.50 30.74 -26.27
N THR A 389 -28.70 30.23 -26.51
CA THR A 389 -29.59 30.78 -27.56
C THR A 389 -30.18 32.10 -27.06
N VAL A 390 -29.77 33.20 -27.68
CA VAL A 390 -30.18 34.56 -27.29
C VAL A 390 -31.59 34.85 -27.83
N GLU A 391 -32.53 35.17 -26.94
CA GLU A 391 -33.89 35.57 -27.29
C GLU A 391 -34.04 37.10 -27.40
N GLU A 392 -33.45 37.86 -26.47
CA GLU A 392 -33.51 39.32 -26.44
C GLU A 392 -32.23 39.90 -25.83
N VAL A 393 -31.70 40.96 -26.42
CA VAL A 393 -30.55 41.70 -25.88
C VAL A 393 -31.06 42.98 -25.21
N LEU A 394 -30.92 43.07 -23.89
CA LEU A 394 -31.37 44.23 -23.09
C LEU A 394 -30.29 45.29 -22.95
N LYS A 395 -29.02 44.88 -22.88
CA LYS A 395 -27.85 45.76 -22.77
C LYS A 395 -26.71 45.11 -23.55
N ASP A 396 -26.01 45.91 -24.34
CA ASP A 396 -24.84 45.49 -25.11
C ASP A 396 -23.98 46.74 -25.36
N GLU A 397 -22.97 46.93 -24.51
CA GLU A 397 -22.07 48.09 -24.58
C GLU A 397 -20.80 47.81 -25.40
N LYS A 398 -20.34 46.55 -25.45
CA LYS A 398 -19.01 46.20 -25.98
C LYS A 398 -18.97 45.05 -26.99
N MET A 399 -20.02 44.23 -27.13
CA MET A 399 -19.94 42.96 -27.86
C MET A 399 -20.60 43.00 -29.25
N GLY A 400 -21.58 43.87 -29.48
CA GLY A 400 -22.28 43.94 -30.77
C GLY A 400 -23.25 42.78 -31.00
N LEU A 401 -23.83 42.25 -29.92
CA LEU A 401 -24.76 41.11 -29.87
C LEU A 401 -25.97 41.24 -30.80
N LYS A 402 -26.37 42.47 -31.15
CA LYS A 402 -27.49 42.72 -32.08
C LYS A 402 -27.24 42.24 -33.51
N PHE A 403 -25.99 41.93 -33.86
CA PHE A 403 -25.61 41.42 -35.17
C PHE A 403 -25.36 39.90 -35.17
N LEU A 404 -25.40 39.23 -34.01
CA LEU A 404 -25.44 37.77 -33.99
C LEU A 404 -26.78 37.30 -34.57
N GLY A 405 -26.71 36.40 -35.55
CA GLY A 405 -27.87 35.82 -36.21
C GLY A 405 -28.59 34.79 -35.34
N GLN A 406 -28.85 33.59 -35.89
CA GLN A 406 -29.49 32.48 -35.16
C GLN A 406 -28.50 31.58 -34.41
N GLU A 407 -27.21 31.91 -34.42
CA GLU A 407 -26.18 31.10 -33.76
C GLU A 407 -26.22 31.28 -32.25
N PRO A 408 -26.03 30.19 -31.47
CA PRO A 408 -25.93 30.30 -30.02
C PRO A 408 -24.68 31.09 -29.64
N LEU A 409 -24.83 31.99 -28.68
CA LEU A 409 -23.73 32.74 -28.10
C LEU A 409 -22.92 31.81 -27.19
N GLU A 410 -21.63 31.71 -27.45
CA GLU A 410 -20.70 31.03 -26.56
C GLU A 410 -20.28 31.94 -25.41
N VAL A 411 -20.48 31.47 -24.18
CA VAL A 411 -20.17 32.19 -22.95
C VAL A 411 -19.14 31.42 -22.14
N THR A 412 -17.98 32.03 -21.90
CA THR A 412 -16.90 31.45 -21.09
C THR A 412 -17.17 31.67 -19.60
N LEU A 413 -17.07 30.61 -18.81
CA LEU A 413 -17.18 30.62 -17.36
C LEU A 413 -15.77 30.62 -16.78
N LEU A 414 -15.34 31.70 -16.13
CA LEU A 414 -13.99 31.82 -15.54
C LEU A 414 -14.06 31.77 -14.01
N HIS A 415 -13.05 31.14 -13.40
CA HIS A 415 -12.89 31.02 -11.95
C HIS A 415 -14.11 30.38 -11.25
N MET A 416 -14.80 29.47 -11.94
CA MET A 416 -15.97 28.77 -11.41
C MET A 416 -15.55 27.65 -10.45
N ASP A 417 -16.19 27.60 -9.29
CA ASP A 417 -16.14 26.42 -8.44
C ASP A 417 -17.19 25.42 -8.92
N TRP A 418 -16.78 24.41 -9.69
CA TRP A 418 -17.70 23.39 -10.22
C TRP A 418 -18.35 22.53 -9.12
N ALA A 419 -17.78 22.51 -7.92
CA ALA A 419 -18.45 21.88 -6.77
C ALA A 419 -19.59 22.74 -6.21
N CYS A 420 -19.65 24.04 -6.52
CA CYS A 420 -20.68 25.00 -6.12
C CYS A 420 -20.80 26.14 -7.16
N PRO A 421 -21.37 25.90 -8.34
CA PRO A 421 -21.32 26.87 -9.43
C PRO A 421 -22.12 28.13 -9.06
N CYS A 422 -21.41 29.26 -9.04
CA CYS A 422 -21.95 30.59 -8.84
C CYS A 422 -21.40 31.48 -9.95
N PRO A 423 -22.21 32.13 -10.79
CA PRO A 423 -23.67 31.98 -10.89
C PRO A 423 -24.11 30.58 -11.33
N ASN A 424 -25.29 30.14 -10.89
CA ASN A 424 -25.84 28.84 -11.24
C ASN A 424 -26.36 28.86 -12.70
N VAL A 425 -25.51 28.45 -13.63
CA VAL A 425 -25.85 28.26 -15.04
C VAL A 425 -26.23 26.80 -15.25
N THR A 426 -27.52 26.56 -15.44
CA THR A 426 -28.06 25.21 -15.67
C THR A 426 -28.78 25.17 -17.00
N VAL A 427 -28.65 24.04 -17.69
CA VAL A 427 -29.45 23.74 -18.87
C VAL A 427 -30.91 23.74 -18.46
N SER A 428 -31.69 24.64 -19.05
CA SER A 428 -33.09 24.84 -18.69
C SER A 428 -33.86 25.35 -19.90
N GLU A 429 -35.06 24.79 -20.07
CA GLU A 429 -36.03 25.26 -21.06
C GLU A 429 -36.58 26.66 -20.73
N ALA A 430 -36.43 27.12 -19.48
CA ALA A 430 -36.88 28.44 -19.07
C ALA A 430 -35.84 29.52 -19.41
N PRO A 431 -36.24 30.65 -20.00
CA PRO A 431 -35.30 31.73 -20.30
C PRO A 431 -34.70 32.33 -19.03
N LEU A 432 -33.40 32.56 -19.06
CA LEU A 432 -32.61 33.15 -17.99
C LEU A 432 -32.23 34.60 -18.34
N ILE A 433 -32.12 35.44 -17.31
CA ILE A 433 -31.44 36.73 -17.41
C ILE A 433 -29.98 36.48 -17.10
N ILE A 434 -29.10 36.76 -18.06
CA ILE A 434 -27.66 36.59 -17.95
C ILE A 434 -27.01 37.97 -18.07
N MET A 435 -26.21 38.35 -17.07
CA MET A 435 -25.46 39.60 -17.03
C MET A 435 -23.99 39.29 -16.76
N GLY A 436 -23.11 39.72 -17.67
CA GLY A 436 -21.69 39.40 -17.62
C GLY A 436 -20.82 40.53 -18.16
N GLU A 437 -19.54 40.24 -18.33
CA GLU A 437 -18.51 41.16 -18.80
C GLU A 437 -18.00 40.73 -20.17
N VAL A 438 -17.46 41.68 -20.93
CA VAL A 438 -16.81 41.39 -22.22
C VAL A 438 -15.30 41.48 -22.02
N ASP A 439 -14.61 40.36 -22.17
CA ASP A 439 -13.15 40.27 -22.07
C ASP A 439 -12.59 39.74 -23.39
N GLY A 440 -11.65 40.49 -24.00
CA GLY A 440 -11.08 40.12 -25.30
C GLY A 440 -12.09 39.95 -26.45
N GLY A 441 -13.29 40.53 -26.35
CA GLY A 441 -14.39 40.33 -27.31
C GLY A 441 -15.26 39.11 -27.07
N MET A 442 -14.98 38.33 -26.03
CA MET A 442 -15.73 37.13 -25.62
C MET A 442 -16.70 37.46 -24.49
N ALA A 443 -17.84 36.77 -24.47
CA ALA A 443 -18.80 36.84 -23.37
C ALA A 443 -18.27 36.04 -22.17
N VAL A 444 -18.07 36.68 -21.02
CA VAL A 444 -17.51 36.04 -19.83
C VAL A 444 -18.46 36.17 -18.63
N LEU A 445 -18.62 35.06 -17.90
CA LEU A 445 -19.24 35.03 -16.59
C LEU A 445 -18.20 34.66 -15.53
N ARG A 446 -18.14 35.49 -14.49
CA ARG A 446 -17.30 35.34 -13.29
C ARG A 446 -18.16 34.98 -12.08
N PRO A 447 -17.57 34.62 -10.92
CA PRO A 447 -18.34 34.19 -9.76
C PRO A 447 -19.34 35.20 -9.19
N ASP A 448 -19.13 36.48 -9.50
CA ASP A 448 -19.96 37.61 -9.12
C ASP A 448 -20.91 38.08 -10.24
N SER A 449 -20.94 37.41 -11.39
CA SER A 449 -21.89 37.68 -12.47
C SER A 449 -23.32 37.28 -12.08
N PHE A 450 -24.32 37.90 -12.73
CA PHE A 450 -25.72 37.63 -12.42
C PHE A 450 -26.33 36.67 -13.43
N VAL A 451 -26.80 35.53 -12.95
CA VAL A 451 -27.69 34.65 -13.71
C VAL A 451 -28.91 34.31 -12.85
N GLY A 452 -30.10 34.42 -13.42
CA GLY A 452 -31.30 34.06 -12.70
C GLY A 452 -32.52 33.94 -13.59
N PRO A 453 -33.62 33.37 -13.08
CA PRO A 453 -34.83 33.16 -13.87
C PRO A 453 -35.39 34.47 -14.37
N SER A 454 -35.78 34.48 -15.63
CA SER A 454 -36.53 35.58 -16.21
C SER A 454 -37.97 35.56 -15.67
N SER A 455 -38.48 36.74 -15.31
CA SER A 455 -39.88 36.91 -14.95
C SER A 455 -40.36 38.23 -15.49
N VAL A 456 -41.64 38.31 -15.86
CA VAL A 456 -42.25 39.52 -16.43
C VAL A 456 -41.97 40.76 -15.56
N ARG A 457 -42.01 40.58 -14.23
CA ARG A 457 -41.70 41.65 -13.26
C ARG A 457 -40.24 42.10 -13.32
N ARG A 458 -39.28 41.17 -13.45
CA ARG A 458 -37.85 41.48 -13.53
C ARG A 458 -37.50 42.15 -14.85
N ILE A 459 -38.02 41.64 -15.97
CA ILE A 459 -37.81 42.21 -17.30
C ILE A 459 -38.35 43.64 -17.37
N ARG A 460 -39.59 43.86 -16.88
CA ARG A 460 -40.17 45.21 -16.82
C ARG A 460 -39.31 46.18 -16.00
N LYS A 461 -38.77 45.71 -14.88
CA LYS A 461 -37.88 46.51 -14.03
C LYS A 461 -36.56 46.86 -14.73
N LEU A 462 -35.96 45.92 -15.47
CA LEU A 462 -34.74 46.18 -16.24
C LEU A 462 -34.99 47.19 -17.37
N ARG A 463 -36.12 47.06 -18.09
CA ARG A 463 -36.53 48.03 -19.10
C ARG A 463 -36.74 49.43 -18.51
N GLU A 464 -37.29 49.52 -17.30
CA GLU A 464 -37.44 50.80 -16.59
C GLU A 464 -36.10 51.42 -16.19
N VAL A 465 -35.15 50.60 -15.69
CA VAL A 465 -33.78 51.04 -15.36
C VAL A 465 -33.07 51.59 -16.60
N LEU A 466 -33.21 50.92 -17.74
CA LEU A 466 -32.68 51.36 -19.02
C LEU A 466 -33.32 52.69 -19.48
N HIS A 467 -34.65 52.77 -19.43
CA HIS A 467 -35.39 53.96 -19.88
C HIS A 467 -35.12 55.21 -19.03
N LYS A 468 -35.02 55.04 -17.70
CA LYS A 468 -34.77 56.13 -16.75
C LYS A 468 -33.29 56.49 -16.60
N LYS A 469 -32.39 55.91 -17.40
CA LYS A 469 -30.92 56.09 -17.29
C LYS A 469 -30.42 55.94 -15.85
N THR A 470 -31.00 55.02 -15.08
CA THR A 470 -30.74 54.92 -13.64
C THR A 470 -29.29 54.58 -13.32
N CYS A 471 -28.57 53.92 -14.24
CA CYS A 471 -27.15 53.64 -14.08
C CYS A 471 -26.26 54.89 -14.15
N GLU A 472 -26.64 55.90 -14.95
CA GLU A 472 -25.93 57.20 -15.02
C GLU A 472 -26.07 57.93 -13.68
N LEU A 473 -27.31 57.99 -13.16
CA LEU A 473 -27.62 58.61 -11.86
C LEU A 473 -26.92 57.90 -10.69
N LEU A 474 -26.75 56.57 -10.76
CA LEU A 474 -26.04 55.80 -9.73
C LEU A 474 -24.52 55.99 -9.79
N LYS A 475 -23.94 56.22 -10.98
CA LYS A 475 -22.51 56.57 -11.12
C LYS A 475 -22.20 57.93 -10.49
N GLU A 476 -23.09 58.92 -10.71
CA GLU A 476 -22.96 60.25 -10.10
C GLU A 476 -23.04 60.22 -8.56
N PHE A 477 -23.88 59.35 -7.98
CA PHE A 477 -24.06 59.26 -6.51
C PHE A 477 -22.99 58.45 -5.77
N LEU A 478 -22.28 57.53 -6.45
CA LEU A 478 -21.30 56.63 -5.82
C LEU A 478 -19.83 57.06 -6.02
N GLY A 479 -19.57 58.16 -6.74
CA GLY A 479 -18.23 58.74 -6.87
C GLY A 479 -17.19 57.84 -7.51
N LEU A 480 -17.59 56.93 -8.40
CA LEU A 480 -16.69 56.06 -9.16
C LEU A 480 -16.56 56.63 -10.57
N HIS A 481 -15.53 57.46 -10.76
CA HIS A 481 -15.04 57.88 -12.06
C HIS A 481 -14.18 56.79 -12.71
#